data_AF-A0A5C6FDI0-F1
#
_entry.id   AF-A0A5C6FDI0-F1
#
_cell.length_a   1.000
_cell.length_b   1.000
_cell.length_c   1.000
_cell.angle_alpha   90.00
_cell.angle_beta   90.00
_cell.angle_gamma   90.00
#
_symmetry.space_group_name_H-M   'P 1'
#
loop_
_entity.id
_entity.type
_entity.pdbx_description
1 polymer ?
#
loop_
_entity_poly.entity_id
_entity_poly.type
_entity_poly.pdbx_seq_one_letter_code
_entity_poly.pdbx_strand_id
1 'polypeptide(L)'
;MPLSSPPRPLDPPHPLEPLSRLMDTLATRASERPAGSYTTKLLDGGPAKIGGKIREEADEMIEASDEAGDEGREHFVYEAGDLIYHAMVLMAWRGVDIAEVAAELARREGTSGLVEKASRGPKSAE
;
A
#
# COMPACT_ATOMS: atom_id res chain seq x y z
N MET A 1 -37.57 15.77 29.61
CA MET A 1 -37.17 15.54 28.20
C MET A 1 -35.66 15.68 28.12
N PRO A 2 -34.88 14.62 27.84
CA PRO A 2 -33.45 14.78 27.69
C PRO A 2 -33.16 15.48 26.36
N LEU A 3 -32.40 16.57 26.43
CA LEU A 3 -31.89 17.30 25.28
C LEU A 3 -30.98 16.38 24.47
N SER A 4 -31.37 16.06 23.23
CA SER A 4 -30.50 15.36 22.29
C SER A 4 -29.27 16.22 22.04
N SER A 5 -28.09 15.70 22.38
CA SER A 5 -26.83 16.35 22.01
C SER A 5 -26.78 16.54 20.49
N PRO A 6 -26.21 17.65 20.00
CA PRO A 6 -26.02 17.84 18.57
C PRO A 6 -25.12 16.73 18.01
N PRO A 7 -25.31 16.30 16.75
CA PRO A 7 -24.42 15.32 16.13
C PRO A 7 -22.99 15.85 16.16
N ARG A 8 -22.07 14.99 16.61
CA ARG A 8 -20.63 15.29 16.61
C ARG A 8 -20.21 15.61 15.16
N PRO A 9 -19.36 16.63 14.92
CA PRO A 9 -18.79 16.86 13.59
C PRO A 9 -18.18 15.55 13.08
N LEU A 10 -18.45 15.18 11.83
CA LEU A 10 -17.81 14.03 11.20
C LEU A 10 -16.30 14.26 11.27
N ASP A 11 -15.57 13.36 11.93
CA ASP A 11 -14.12 13.38 11.90
C ASP A 11 -13.66 13.41 10.43
N PRO A 12 -12.57 14.14 10.09
CA PRO A 12 -12.05 14.12 8.73
C PRO A 12 -11.77 12.66 8.33
N PRO A 13 -12.00 12.29 7.06
CA PRO A 13 -11.81 10.92 6.61
C PRO A 13 -10.38 10.49 6.96
N HIS A 14 -10.25 9.29 7.52
CA HIS A 14 -8.97 8.75 7.92
C HIS A 14 -8.01 8.77 6.70
N PRO A 15 -6.76 9.23 6.83
CA PRO A 15 -5.86 9.40 5.68
C PRO A 15 -5.66 8.14 4.83
N LEU A 16 -5.83 6.95 5.44
CA LEU A 16 -5.70 5.65 4.78
C LEU A 16 -7.02 5.08 4.24
N GLU A 17 -8.16 5.72 4.50
CA GLU A 17 -9.47 5.32 3.97
C GLU A 17 -9.47 5.13 2.43
N PRO A 18 -8.79 5.97 1.62
CA PRO A 18 -8.70 5.72 0.18
C PRO A 18 -8.09 4.37 -0.20
N LEU A 19 -7.16 3.84 0.60
CA LEU A 19 -6.54 2.53 0.33
C LEU A 19 -7.54 1.40 0.53
N SER A 20 -8.35 1.44 1.59
CA SER A 20 -9.41 0.44 1.80
C SER A 20 -10.40 0.42 0.62
N ARG A 21 -10.89 1.59 0.20
CA ARG A 21 -11.81 1.69 -0.95
C ARG A 21 -11.17 1.24 -2.27
N LEU A 22 -9.88 1.53 -2.44
CA LEU A 22 -9.13 1.06 -3.60
C LEU A 22 -9.05 -0.47 -3.60
N MET A 23 -8.76 -1.08 -2.45
CA MET A 23 -8.70 -2.54 -2.32
C MET A 23 -10.04 -3.20 -2.67
N ASP A 24 -11.17 -2.67 -2.18
CA ASP A 24 -12.52 -3.15 -2.54
C ASP A 24 -12.76 -3.10 -4.05
N THR A 25 -12.34 -1.99 -4.67
CA THR A 25 -12.46 -1.80 -6.12
C THR A 25 -11.59 -2.80 -6.88
N LEU A 26 -10.36 -3.05 -6.42
CA LEU A 26 -9.44 -3.97 -7.05
C LEU A 26 -9.90 -5.43 -6.90
N ALA A 27 -10.45 -5.81 -5.75
CA ALA A 27 -11.05 -7.12 -5.53
C ALA A 27 -12.23 -7.37 -6.48
N THR A 28 -13.10 -6.36 -6.64
CA THR A 28 -14.22 -6.41 -7.59
C THR A 28 -13.71 -6.56 -9.04
N ARG A 29 -12.67 -5.83 -9.42
CA ARG A 29 -12.08 -5.96 -10.77
C ARG A 29 -11.38 -7.31 -10.97
N ALA A 30 -10.79 -7.87 -9.92
CA ALA A 30 -10.17 -9.20 -9.96
C ALA A 30 -11.18 -10.31 -10.24
N SER A 31 -12.43 -10.17 -9.78
CA SER A 31 -13.52 -11.12 -10.05
C SER A 31 -14.26 -10.83 -11.35
N GLU A 32 -14.64 -9.58 -11.60
CA GLU A 32 -15.55 -9.23 -12.72
C GLU A 32 -14.85 -9.03 -14.06
N ARG A 33 -13.55 -8.68 -14.06
CA ARG A 33 -12.75 -8.45 -15.28
C ARG A 33 -13.44 -7.53 -16.31
N PRO A 34 -13.86 -6.30 -15.94
CA PRO A 34 -14.54 -5.40 -16.86
C PRO A 34 -13.66 -5.07 -18.07
N ALA A 35 -14.25 -5.14 -19.27
CA ALA A 35 -13.56 -4.86 -20.52
C ALA A 35 -13.06 -3.40 -20.59
N GLY A 36 -11.89 -3.19 -21.18
CA GLY A 36 -11.31 -1.86 -21.36
C GLY A 36 -10.64 -1.25 -20.12
N SER A 37 -10.81 -1.81 -18.93
CA SER A 37 -10.12 -1.33 -17.72
C SER A 37 -8.61 -1.61 -17.77
N TYR A 38 -7.81 -0.62 -17.40
CA TYR A 38 -6.36 -0.78 -17.22
C TYR A 38 -6.03 -1.88 -16.20
N THR A 39 -6.73 -1.89 -15.07
CA THR A 39 -6.56 -2.92 -14.04
C THR A 39 -6.83 -4.32 -14.58
N THR A 40 -7.88 -4.52 -15.38
CA THR A 40 -8.15 -5.82 -16.02
C THR A 40 -6.96 -6.26 -16.88
N LYS A 41 -6.39 -5.36 -17.69
CA LYS A 41 -5.20 -5.67 -18.52
C LYS A 41 -3.95 -6.03 -17.70
N LEU A 42 -3.80 -5.49 -16.48
CA LEU A 42 -2.72 -5.86 -15.57
C LEU A 42 -2.98 -7.25 -14.98
N LEU A 43 -4.19 -7.46 -14.46
CA LEU A 43 -4.59 -8.70 -13.82
C LEU A 43 -4.59 -9.89 -14.80
N ASP A 44 -4.93 -9.67 -16.07
CA ASP A 44 -4.87 -10.69 -17.12
C ASP A 44 -3.41 -11.00 -17.53
N GLY A 45 -2.53 -10.00 -17.44
CA GLY A 45 -1.09 -10.18 -17.65
C GLY A 45 -0.36 -10.86 -16.49
N GLY A 46 -1.02 -11.04 -15.35
CA GLY A 46 -0.52 -11.76 -14.20
C GLY A 46 0.75 -11.16 -13.57
N PRO A 47 1.48 -11.96 -12.77
CA PRO A 47 2.60 -11.46 -11.96
C PRO A 47 3.75 -10.89 -12.78
N ALA A 48 3.96 -11.38 -14.01
CA ALA A 48 5.01 -10.88 -14.87
C ALA A 48 4.75 -9.41 -15.28
N LYS A 49 3.52 -9.10 -15.69
CA LYS A 49 3.15 -7.75 -16.11
C LYS A 49 3.03 -6.80 -14.92
N ILE A 50 2.37 -7.23 -13.85
CA ILE A 50 2.20 -6.42 -12.64
C ILE A 50 3.56 -6.15 -11.99
N GLY A 51 4.40 -7.19 -11.87
CA GLY A 51 5.74 -7.08 -11.31
C GLY A 51 6.69 -6.22 -12.15
N GLY A 52 6.48 -6.14 -13.47
CA GLY A 52 7.17 -5.19 -14.34
C GLY A 52 6.87 -3.74 -13.92
N LYS A 53 5.58 -3.40 -13.78
CA LYS A 53 5.17 -2.07 -13.29
C LYS A 53 5.71 -1.77 -11.90
N ILE A 54 5.61 -2.70 -10.95
CA ILE A 54 6.16 -2.50 -9.59
C ILE A 54 7.66 -2.13 -9.63
N ARG A 55 8.44 -2.73 -10.54
CA ARG A 55 9.86 -2.40 -10.66
C ARG A 55 10.08 -1.01 -11.24
N GLU A 56 9.34 -0.68 -12.30
CA GLU A 56 9.37 0.64 -12.93
C GLU A 56 9.04 1.75 -11.91
N GLU A 57 7.89 1.64 -11.22
CA GLU A 57 7.48 2.66 -10.23
C GLU A 57 8.44 2.73 -9.02
N ALA A 58 9.09 1.62 -8.67
CA ALA A 58 10.07 1.62 -7.59
C ALA A 58 11.34 2.38 -7.99
N ASP A 59 11.80 2.21 -9.23
CA ASP A 59 12.95 2.94 -9.77
C ASP A 59 12.58 4.44 -9.92
N GLU A 60 11.41 4.77 -10.47
CA GLU A 60 10.92 6.15 -10.63
C GLU A 60 10.73 6.86 -9.28
N MET A 61 10.18 6.20 -8.27
CA MET A 61 10.07 6.76 -6.92
C MET A 61 11.44 7.06 -6.29
N ILE A 62 12.45 6.24 -6.56
CA ILE A 62 13.82 6.46 -6.09
C ILE A 62 14.44 7.65 -6.81
N GLU A 63 14.29 7.73 -8.13
CA GLU A 63 14.78 8.87 -8.93
C GLU A 63 14.13 10.18 -8.48
N ALA A 64 12.81 10.19 -8.28
CA ALA A 64 12.07 11.36 -7.79
C ALA A 64 12.53 11.80 -6.38
N SER A 65 13.17 10.94 -5.59
CA SER A 65 13.67 11.29 -4.27
C SER A 65 14.88 12.22 -4.27
N ASP A 66 15.59 12.30 -5.41
CA ASP A 66 16.73 13.20 -5.61
C ASP A 66 16.30 14.58 -6.16
N GLU A 67 15.02 14.75 -6.52
CA GLU A 67 14.48 16.00 -7.05
C GLU A 67 14.20 17.02 -5.94
N ALA A 68 14.55 18.29 -6.20
CA ALA A 68 14.43 19.37 -5.24
C ALA A 68 13.23 20.27 -5.52
N GLY A 69 12.74 20.93 -4.47
CA GLY A 69 11.65 21.90 -4.57
C GLY A 69 10.26 21.26 -4.54
N ASP A 70 9.24 22.10 -4.68
CA ASP A 70 7.84 21.67 -4.56
C ASP A 70 7.45 20.69 -5.69
N GLU A 71 7.97 20.92 -6.91
CA GLU A 71 7.75 20.03 -8.05
C GLU A 71 8.28 18.61 -7.79
N GLY A 72 9.52 18.48 -7.29
CA GLY A 72 10.10 17.18 -6.94
C GLY A 72 9.33 16.47 -5.82
N ARG A 73 8.81 17.24 -4.84
CA ARG A 73 7.94 16.69 -3.79
C ARG A 73 6.63 16.15 -4.36
N GLU A 74 6.00 16.87 -5.29
CA GLU A 74 4.76 16.44 -5.94
C GLU A 74 5.00 15.18 -6.78
N HIS A 75 6.09 15.15 -7.54
CA HIS A 75 6.51 13.99 -8.33
C HIS A 75 6.76 12.76 -7.43
N PHE A 76 7.49 12.90 -6.34
CA PHE A 76 7.70 11.80 -5.40
C PHE A 76 6.40 11.24 -4.82
N VAL A 77 5.42 12.10 -4.49
CA VAL A 77 4.10 11.65 -4.00
C VAL A 77 3.34 10.89 -5.09
N TYR A 78 3.47 11.32 -6.34
CA TYR A 78 2.85 10.66 -7.49
C TYR A 78 3.41 9.23 -7.67
N GLU A 79 4.74 9.09 -7.74
CA GLU A 79 5.39 7.78 -7.93
C GLU A 79 5.19 6.84 -6.74
N ALA A 80 5.24 7.37 -5.51
CA ALA A 80 4.88 6.59 -4.32
C ALA A 80 3.43 6.07 -4.39
N GLY A 81 2.52 6.89 -4.94
CA GLY A 81 1.14 6.52 -5.19
C GLY A 81 1.01 5.38 -6.20
N ASP A 82 1.73 5.44 -7.32
CA ASP A 82 1.63 4.43 -8.36
C ASP A 82 2.30 3.10 -7.95
N LEU A 83 3.42 3.16 -7.23
CA LEU A 83 4.03 1.99 -6.59
C LEU A 83 3.04 1.27 -5.65
N ILE A 84 2.36 2.03 -4.78
CA ILE A 84 1.34 1.47 -3.86
C ILE A 84 0.17 0.89 -4.66
N TYR A 85 -0.31 1.59 -5.69
CA TYR A 85 -1.38 1.10 -6.55
C TYR A 85 -1.01 -0.25 -7.18
N HIS A 86 0.16 -0.34 -7.81
CA HIS A 86 0.62 -1.54 -8.48
C HIS A 86 0.89 -2.70 -7.50
N ALA A 87 1.39 -2.42 -6.30
CA ALA A 87 1.47 -3.41 -5.24
C ALA A 87 0.08 -3.95 -4.84
N MET A 88 -0.92 -3.07 -4.68
CA MET A 88 -2.29 -3.48 -4.35
C MET A 88 -2.98 -4.26 -5.48
N VAL A 89 -2.67 -3.96 -6.75
CA VAL A 89 -3.13 -4.78 -7.89
C VAL A 89 -2.56 -6.20 -7.78
N LEU A 90 -1.30 -6.36 -7.38
CA LEU A 90 -0.70 -7.68 -7.17
C LEU A 90 -1.33 -8.42 -5.98
N MET A 91 -1.66 -7.70 -4.90
CA MET A 91 -2.41 -8.26 -3.76
C MET A 91 -3.76 -8.80 -4.21
N ALA A 92 -4.53 -8.00 -4.96
CA ALA A 92 -5.82 -8.40 -5.51
C ALA A 92 -5.70 -9.61 -6.46
N TRP A 93 -4.67 -9.64 -7.32
CA TRP A 93 -4.39 -10.79 -8.17
C TRP A 93 -4.11 -12.07 -7.35
N ARG A 94 -3.39 -11.93 -6.23
CA ARG A 94 -3.02 -13.04 -5.35
C ARG A 94 -4.15 -13.48 -4.41
N GLY A 95 -5.19 -12.67 -4.28
CA GLY A 95 -6.30 -12.86 -3.33
C GLY A 95 -5.94 -12.48 -1.89
N VAL A 96 -5.09 -11.46 -1.72
CA VAL A 96 -4.67 -10.92 -0.42
C VAL A 96 -5.30 -9.55 -0.22
N ASP A 97 -5.85 -9.31 0.97
CA ASP A 97 -6.44 -8.02 1.35
C ASP A 97 -5.40 -7.09 1.99
N ILE A 98 -5.60 -5.77 1.86
CA ILE A 98 -4.75 -4.76 2.50
C ILE A 98 -4.76 -4.88 4.03
N ALA A 99 -5.87 -5.35 4.62
CA ALA A 99 -5.98 -5.60 6.05
C ALA A 99 -5.01 -6.70 6.54
N GLU A 100 -4.74 -7.72 5.73
CA GLU A 100 -3.76 -8.76 6.05
C GLU A 100 -2.34 -8.19 6.09
N VAL A 101 -2.00 -7.33 5.12
CA VAL A 101 -0.70 -6.64 5.08
C VAL A 101 -0.57 -5.65 6.25
N ALA A 102 -1.64 -4.90 6.57
CA ALA A 102 -1.67 -4.00 7.70
C ALA A 102 -1.47 -4.74 9.03
N ALA A 103 -2.07 -5.92 9.20
CA ALA A 103 -1.86 -6.76 10.37
C ALA A 103 -0.40 -7.24 10.50
N GLU A 104 0.25 -7.59 9.38
CA GLU A 104 1.68 -7.93 9.37
C GLU A 104 2.57 -6.72 9.71
N LEU A 105 2.25 -5.52 9.22
CA LEU A 105 2.96 -4.30 9.59
C LEU A 105 2.81 -3.99 11.09
N ALA A 106 1.59 -4.07 11.63
CA ALA A 106 1.34 -3.89 13.07
C ALA A 106 2.11 -4.91 13.93
N ARG A 107 2.21 -6.17 13.47
CA ARG A 107 3.03 -7.20 14.14
C ARG A 107 4.52 -6.81 14.16
N ARG A 108 5.04 -6.22 13.08
CA ARG A 108 6.44 -5.76 12.98
C ARG A 108 6.71 -4.56 13.87
N GLU A 109 5.76 -3.63 13.99
CA GLU A 109 5.86 -2.49 14.91
C GLU A 109 6.07 -2.96 16.36
N GLY A 110 5.31 -3.97 16.78
CA GLY A 110 5.44 -4.57 18.12
C GLY A 110 6.73 -5.38 18.35
N THR A 111 7.51 -5.66 17.30
CA THR A 111 8.69 -6.53 17.35
C THR A 111 9.99 -5.78 17.01
N SER A 112 10.01 -4.44 17.04
CA SER A 112 11.12 -3.63 16.47
C SER A 112 12.51 -4.24 16.71
N GLY A 113 13.31 -4.34 15.64
CA GLY A 113 14.53 -5.17 15.53
C GLY A 113 15.66 -4.86 16.52
N LEU A 114 15.44 -3.95 17.47
CA LEU A 114 16.26 -3.77 18.68
C LEU A 114 16.06 -4.93 19.67
N VAL A 115 14.83 -5.44 19.81
CA VAL A 115 14.52 -6.56 20.71
C VAL A 115 15.06 -7.88 20.15
N GLU A 116 14.94 -8.11 18.83
CA GLU A 116 15.52 -9.28 18.16
C GLU A 116 17.06 -9.27 18.10
N LYS A 117 17.69 -8.07 18.05
CA LYS A 117 19.15 -7.96 18.18
C LYS A 117 19.62 -8.20 19.63
N ALA A 118 18.82 -7.82 20.62
CA ALA A 118 19.14 -8.06 22.03
C ALA A 118 18.94 -9.53 22.45
N SER A 119 18.05 -10.28 21.79
CA SER A 119 17.83 -11.72 22.05
C SER A 119 18.84 -12.64 21.37
N ARG A 120 19.57 -12.14 20.36
CA ARG A 120 20.77 -12.81 19.82
C ARG A 120 21.93 -12.57 20.77
N GLY A 121 22.10 -13.46 21.76
CA GLY A 121 23.30 -13.48 22.61
C GLY A 121 24.58 -13.42 21.75
N PRO A 122 25.71 -12.96 22.32
CA PRO A 122 26.94 -12.78 21.57
C PRO A 122 27.28 -14.08 20.84
N LYS A 123 27.52 -14.01 19.53
CA LYS A 123 28.11 -15.13 18.77
C LYS A 123 29.37 -15.52 19.54
N SER A 124 29.39 -16.71 20.12
CA SER A 124 30.60 -17.31 20.67
C SER A 124 31.66 -17.25 19.57
N ALA A 125 32.71 -16.47 19.80
CA ALA A 125 33.90 -16.51 18.98
C ALA A 125 34.58 -17.84 19.26
N GLU A 126 34.72 -18.65 18.21
CA GLU A 126 35.64 -19.80 18.17
C GLU A 126 36.84 -19.38 17.33
#